data_AF-A0A2U1NX41-F1
#
_entry.id   AF-A0A2U1NX41-F1
#
_cell.length_a   1.000
_cell.length_b   1.000
_cell.length_c   1.000
_cell.angle_alpha   90.00
_cell.angle_beta   90.00
_cell.angle_gamma   90.00
#
_symmetry.space_group_name_H-M   'P 1'
#
loop_
_entity.id
_entity.type
_entity.pdbx_description
1 polymer ?
#
loop_
_entity_poly.entity_id
_entity_poly.type
_entity_poly.pdbx_seq_one_letter_code
_entity_poly.pdbx_strand_id
1 'polypeptide(L)'
;MAIASSKSSRFAVVVIMCLLIPTKCRENIHKQVLVFVLGDSLFDPGNNNYINTTTAFQANYTPYGESYFNPPTGRFSNGRIIPDFIAMAIASSKSSRFAVVVIMCLLIPTKCRENIHKQVLVFVLGDSLFDPGNNNYINTTTAFQANYTPYGESYFNPPTGRFSNGRIIPDFIAEYAGLPLIPAYLEPWNNEFTHGANFASAGAGALIETFAGFVVDLQTQLRYFGDLEDHYRQNLGDTKARQLLSSAVYLFSSGANDYLSPVGNNISIYYPYTHEQYTDMVIGNLTNVIKGIYDKGGRKFGFLNVALLGCFPAIRVGQPGNTCNKEMDDIVRLHNQKLSKKLQHLEKQLEGFMYANFDISTAMYNRMNNPSKYGFKVGDTACCGSGPFKGIFSCGGKRGITDYELCDDVTEFFLFDSSHPTELAYRQFAEMFWEGDYMVTAPYNLQALFEAMTVASSNSGFIVIIVLCLSIPTGSQAHFNKHTALFVFGDSLFDAGNNNFIKTIPVFQANFLPYGESYPIPPTGRFSNGRLIPDFIAEYARLPPIPPYLAPGNTELTYGTNFASTGSGALIDTDAGFVCIHPFSCYLTKFIVDD
;
A
#
# COMPACT_ATOMS: atom_id res chain seq x y z
N MET A 1 -36.76 -45.40 4.04
CA MET A 1 -35.43 -46.02 4.24
C MET A 1 -34.41 -45.15 3.49
N ALA A 2 -33.52 -44.35 4.10
CA ALA A 2 -32.91 -44.43 5.44
C ALA A 2 -32.28 -45.83 5.62
N ILE A 3 -30.97 -46.06 5.67
CA ILE A 3 -29.85 -45.48 6.44
C ILE A 3 -28.60 -46.30 6.02
N ALA A 4 -27.33 -45.92 6.17
CA ALA A 4 -26.58 -44.67 6.32
C ALA A 4 -25.07 -45.03 6.33
N SER A 5 -24.20 -44.03 6.56
CA SER A 5 -22.83 -44.21 7.08
C SER A 5 -21.81 -44.85 6.11
N SER A 6 -20.51 -44.60 6.24
CA SER A 6 -19.71 -43.54 6.90
C SER A 6 -18.24 -43.82 6.56
N LYS A 7 -17.31 -42.95 7.01
CA LYS A 7 -15.84 -43.18 7.03
C LYS A 7 -15.18 -43.19 5.63
N SER A 8 -13.89 -42.89 5.52
CA SER A 8 -13.01 -42.10 6.40
C SER A 8 -11.76 -41.70 5.62
N SER A 9 -11.18 -40.57 5.98
CA SER A 9 -9.81 -40.20 5.61
C SER A 9 -8.78 -41.30 5.91
N ARG A 10 -7.77 -41.45 5.02
CA ARG A 10 -6.37 -41.84 5.33
C ARG A 10 -5.45 -41.72 4.09
N PHE A 11 -4.46 -40.84 4.19
CA PHE A 11 -3.00 -41.08 4.09
C PHE A 11 -2.48 -42.33 3.32
N ALA A 12 -1.33 -42.31 2.61
CA ALA A 12 -0.32 -41.27 2.32
C ALA A 12 0.71 -41.79 1.24
N VAL A 13 1.87 -41.09 1.10
CA VAL A 13 3.17 -41.55 0.52
C VAL A 13 3.35 -41.17 -0.99
N VAL A 14 4.54 -40.67 -1.43
CA VAL A 14 4.72 -39.61 -2.49
C VAL A 14 6.10 -39.46 -3.27
N VAL A 15 6.46 -40.35 -4.23
CA VAL A 15 7.44 -40.18 -5.40
C VAL A 15 8.58 -39.12 -5.43
N ILE A 16 9.84 -39.41 -5.03
CA ILE A 16 11.06 -38.82 -5.68
C ILE A 16 12.20 -39.85 -5.78
N MET A 17 12.63 -40.22 -7.00
CA MET A 17 13.76 -41.15 -7.22
C MET A 17 14.98 -40.40 -7.77
N CYS A 18 16.00 -40.22 -6.93
CA CYS A 18 17.29 -39.66 -7.37
C CYS A 18 18.08 -40.70 -8.17
N LEU A 19 18.40 -40.40 -9.43
CA LEU A 19 19.43 -41.13 -10.18
C LEU A 19 20.83 -40.67 -9.72
N LEU A 20 21.35 -41.35 -8.70
CA LEU A 20 22.78 -41.38 -8.42
C LEU A 20 23.41 -42.54 -9.20
N ILE A 21 24.23 -42.22 -10.21
CA ILE A 21 25.11 -43.23 -10.84
C ILE A 21 26.41 -43.28 -10.01
N PRO A 22 26.78 -44.44 -9.44
CA PRO A 22 27.98 -44.54 -8.61
C PRO A 22 29.22 -44.81 -9.48
N THR A 23 30.22 -43.93 -9.42
CA THR A 23 31.60 -44.27 -9.79
C THR A 23 32.44 -44.42 -8.53
N LYS A 24 32.85 -45.66 -8.27
CA LYS A 24 33.64 -46.03 -7.10
C LYS A 24 35.12 -45.75 -7.38
N CYS A 25 35.67 -44.70 -6.79
CA CYS A 25 37.12 -44.59 -6.52
C CYS A 25 37.35 -43.79 -5.23
N ARG A 26 38.44 -44.13 -4.55
CA ARG A 26 38.80 -43.69 -3.20
C ARG A 26 40.13 -42.95 -3.30
N GLU A 27 40.20 -41.70 -2.85
CA GLU A 27 41.29 -41.12 -2.04
C GLU A 27 41.13 -39.60 -1.86
N ASN A 28 41.94 -39.03 -0.96
CA ASN A 28 41.73 -37.68 -0.40
C ASN A 28 41.91 -36.56 -1.43
N ILE A 29 40.89 -35.72 -1.60
CA ILE A 29 40.99 -34.43 -2.31
C ILE A 29 40.32 -33.35 -1.46
N HIS A 30 40.99 -32.20 -1.33
CA HIS A 30 40.45 -31.02 -0.66
C HIS A 30 39.13 -30.58 -1.31
N LYS A 31 38.08 -30.36 -0.50
CA LYS A 31 36.78 -29.89 -0.99
C LYS A 31 36.88 -28.44 -1.50
N GLN A 32 37.08 -28.27 -2.80
CA GLN A 32 36.85 -27.00 -3.48
C GLN A 32 35.35 -26.75 -3.62
N VAL A 33 34.90 -25.53 -3.31
CA VAL A 33 33.54 -25.07 -3.64
C VAL A 33 33.60 -24.47 -5.04
N LEU A 34 32.90 -25.07 -5.99
CA LEU A 34 32.84 -24.60 -7.36
C LEU A 34 31.57 -23.76 -7.55
N VAL A 35 31.75 -22.48 -7.88
CA VAL A 35 30.66 -21.53 -8.14
C VAL A 35 30.66 -21.22 -9.63
N PHE A 36 29.60 -21.62 -10.33
CA PHE A 36 29.35 -21.19 -11.71
C PHE A 36 28.50 -19.92 -11.68
N VAL A 37 29.01 -18.86 -12.28
CA VAL A 37 28.31 -17.58 -12.42
C VAL A 37 27.96 -17.41 -13.90
N LEU A 38 26.67 -17.22 -14.17
CA LEU A 38 26.12 -16.91 -15.49
C LEU A 38 25.22 -15.68 -15.31
N GLY A 39 25.42 -14.64 -16.13
CA GLY A 39 24.71 -13.38 -16.01
C GLY A 39 25.18 -12.36 -17.05
N ASP A 40 24.64 -11.15 -16.96
CA ASP A 40 24.95 -10.01 -17.82
C ASP A 40 26.18 -9.20 -17.33
N SER A 41 26.28 -7.94 -17.74
CA SER A 41 27.34 -7.00 -17.33
C SER A 41 27.45 -6.79 -15.81
N LEU A 42 26.40 -7.07 -15.03
CA LEU A 42 26.43 -7.00 -13.55
C LEU A 42 27.18 -8.19 -12.91
N PHE A 43 27.44 -9.23 -13.69
CA PHE A 43 28.11 -10.46 -13.29
C PHE A 43 29.45 -10.69 -13.99
N ASP A 44 29.84 -9.84 -14.95
CA ASP A 44 31.10 -9.96 -15.69
C ASP A 44 32.32 -9.52 -14.82
N PRO A 45 33.25 -10.44 -14.48
CA PRO A 45 34.47 -10.11 -13.75
C PRO A 45 35.55 -9.42 -14.61
N GLY A 46 35.33 -9.25 -15.91
CA GLY A 46 36.27 -8.69 -16.88
C GLY A 46 36.51 -9.56 -18.12
N ASN A 47 35.68 -10.57 -18.35
CA ASN A 47 35.76 -11.50 -19.47
C ASN A 47 35.61 -10.78 -20.82
N ASN A 48 34.80 -9.72 -20.90
CA ASN A 48 34.58 -8.98 -22.14
C ASN A 48 35.86 -8.35 -22.73
N ASN A 49 36.91 -8.14 -21.93
CA ASN A 49 38.22 -7.65 -22.38
C ASN A 49 39.00 -8.69 -23.22
N TYR A 50 38.66 -9.97 -23.12
CA TYR A 50 39.41 -11.08 -23.73
C TYR A 50 38.67 -11.76 -24.89
N ILE A 51 37.48 -11.25 -25.23
CA ILE A 51 36.71 -11.62 -26.42
C ILE A 51 36.75 -10.47 -27.43
N ASN A 52 36.69 -10.81 -28.72
CA ASN A 52 36.89 -9.86 -29.81
C ASN A 52 35.62 -8.99 -30.04
N THR A 53 35.40 -8.05 -29.14
CA THR A 53 34.24 -7.15 -29.06
C THR A 53 34.62 -5.70 -29.40
N THR A 54 33.64 -4.84 -29.63
CA THR A 54 33.90 -3.40 -29.76
C THR A 54 34.23 -2.78 -28.40
N THR A 55 35.01 -1.70 -28.40
CA THR A 55 35.50 -1.02 -27.18
C THR A 55 34.38 -0.54 -26.23
N ALA A 56 33.16 -0.36 -26.73
CA ALA A 56 31.97 -0.05 -25.91
C ALA A 56 31.63 -1.16 -24.89
N PHE A 57 32.03 -2.41 -25.14
CA PHE A 57 31.77 -3.55 -24.25
C PHE A 57 32.97 -3.93 -23.35
N GLN A 58 34.05 -3.15 -23.39
CA GLN A 58 35.28 -3.41 -22.63
C GLN A 58 35.47 -2.36 -21.53
N ALA A 59 35.11 -2.66 -20.28
CA ALA A 59 35.26 -1.73 -19.15
C ALA A 59 36.70 -1.69 -18.60
N ASN A 60 37.69 -1.53 -19.49
CA ASN A 60 39.12 -1.52 -19.21
C ASN A 60 39.71 -0.11 -19.03
N TYR A 61 38.88 0.87 -18.68
CA TYR A 61 39.22 2.28 -18.49
C TYR A 61 38.60 2.85 -17.21
N THR A 62 39.19 3.92 -16.64
CA THR A 62 38.67 4.62 -15.46
C THR A 62 37.25 5.14 -15.70
N PRO A 63 36.28 4.97 -14.78
CA PRO A 63 36.42 4.63 -13.35
C PRO A 63 36.26 3.14 -13.01
N TYR A 64 36.22 2.25 -14.01
CA TYR A 64 35.90 0.83 -13.79
C TYR A 64 37.01 0.06 -13.05
N GLY A 65 36.64 -0.73 -12.04
CA GLY A 65 37.54 -1.55 -11.20
C GLY A 65 38.49 -0.80 -10.24
N GLU A 66 38.47 0.54 -10.24
CA GLU A 66 39.46 1.40 -9.57
C GLU A 66 39.57 1.15 -8.06
N SER A 67 38.44 1.02 -7.35
CA SER A 67 38.42 0.81 -5.89
C SER A 67 38.67 -0.62 -5.42
N TYR A 68 38.86 -1.58 -6.35
CA TYR A 68 38.98 -3.01 -6.00
C TYR A 68 40.29 -3.67 -6.43
N PHE A 69 40.84 -3.33 -7.61
CA PHE A 69 42.07 -3.96 -8.13
C PHE A 69 43.16 -3.01 -8.61
N ASN A 70 42.85 -1.74 -8.93
CA ASN A 70 43.79 -0.67 -9.31
C ASN A 70 45.00 -1.16 -10.16
N PRO A 71 44.76 -1.64 -11.41
CA PRO A 71 44.13 -0.86 -12.49
C PRO A 71 42.75 -1.38 -12.94
N PRO A 72 42.10 -0.77 -13.95
CA PRO A 72 40.81 -1.23 -14.50
C PRO A 72 40.83 -2.68 -15.00
N THR A 73 39.78 -3.42 -14.68
CA THR A 73 39.73 -4.89 -14.85
C THR A 73 38.76 -5.41 -15.90
N GLY A 74 37.92 -4.56 -16.51
CA GLY A 74 36.83 -5.00 -17.40
C GLY A 74 35.46 -5.15 -16.73
N ARG A 75 35.35 -4.81 -15.44
CA ARG A 75 34.10 -4.90 -14.67
C ARG A 75 33.26 -3.65 -14.87
N PHE A 76 31.97 -3.79 -15.13
CA PHE A 76 31.03 -2.65 -15.22
C PHE A 76 30.63 -2.07 -13.83
N SER A 77 31.60 -1.99 -12.92
CA SER A 77 31.50 -1.42 -11.57
C SER A 77 32.84 -0.75 -11.22
N ASN A 78 32.82 0.32 -10.43
CA ASN A 78 34.05 0.93 -9.91
C ASN A 78 34.68 0.14 -8.74
N GLY A 79 34.04 -0.94 -8.28
CA GLY A 79 34.47 -1.75 -7.16
C GLY A 79 34.07 -3.23 -7.29
N ARG A 80 33.53 -3.80 -6.22
CA ARG A 80 32.99 -5.17 -6.22
C ARG A 80 31.72 -5.28 -7.07
N ILE A 81 31.53 -6.45 -7.67
CA ILE A 81 30.33 -6.89 -8.40
C ILE A 81 29.60 -7.97 -7.60
N ILE A 82 28.37 -8.30 -8.00
CA ILE A 82 27.50 -9.27 -7.29
C ILE A 82 28.23 -10.61 -6.99
N PRO A 83 29.00 -11.21 -7.93
CA PRO A 83 29.83 -12.39 -7.66
C PRO A 83 30.80 -12.27 -6.48
N ASP A 84 31.41 -11.11 -6.24
CA ASP A 84 32.39 -10.94 -5.15
C ASP A 84 31.69 -11.01 -3.78
N PHE A 85 30.50 -10.41 -3.66
CA PHE A 85 29.69 -10.47 -2.44
C PHE A 85 29.19 -11.89 -2.17
N ILE A 86 28.78 -12.63 -3.22
CA ILE A 86 28.40 -14.05 -3.12
C ILE A 86 29.60 -14.88 -2.67
N ALA A 87 30.78 -14.71 -3.27
CA ALA A 87 32.00 -15.41 -2.91
C ALA A 87 32.43 -15.13 -1.45
N MET A 88 32.32 -13.88 -1.01
CA MET A 88 32.57 -13.49 0.39
C MET A 88 31.58 -14.13 1.37
N ALA A 89 30.29 -14.13 1.05
CA ALA A 89 29.26 -14.76 1.88
C ALA A 89 29.53 -16.27 2.03
N ILE A 90 29.86 -16.95 0.93
CA ILE A 90 30.25 -18.37 0.92
C ILE A 90 31.52 -18.59 1.76
N ALA A 91 32.56 -17.77 1.59
CA ALA A 91 33.81 -17.88 2.34
C ALA A 91 33.66 -17.62 3.85
N SER A 92 32.68 -16.81 4.25
CA SER A 92 32.37 -16.53 5.66
C SER A 92 31.62 -17.67 6.38
N SER A 93 31.03 -18.62 5.63
CA SER A 93 30.23 -19.70 6.20
C SER A 93 31.09 -20.81 6.80
N LYS A 94 31.03 -20.97 8.13
CA LYS A 94 31.66 -22.12 8.83
C LYS A 94 30.87 -23.44 8.67
N SER A 95 29.83 -23.47 7.85
CA SER A 95 28.87 -24.58 7.72
C SER A 95 29.24 -25.49 6.54
N SER A 96 29.81 -26.67 6.81
CA SER A 96 30.33 -27.60 5.78
C SER A 96 29.27 -28.44 5.04
N ARG A 97 28.16 -27.82 4.62
CA ARG A 97 27.10 -28.47 3.81
C ARG A 97 26.90 -27.73 2.48
N PHE A 98 26.72 -28.49 1.40
CA PHE A 98 26.49 -27.97 0.05
C PHE A 98 25.29 -27.02 0.04
N ALA A 99 25.56 -25.74 -0.25
CA ALA A 99 24.53 -24.75 -0.56
C ALA A 99 24.41 -24.61 -2.08
N VAL A 100 23.48 -25.36 -2.66
CA VAL A 100 23.02 -25.09 -4.03
C VAL A 100 22.06 -23.91 -3.96
N VAL A 101 22.55 -22.70 -4.25
CA VAL A 101 21.72 -21.50 -4.36
C VAL A 101 21.04 -21.51 -5.73
N VAL A 102 19.99 -22.33 -5.85
CA VAL A 102 19.00 -22.13 -6.91
C VAL A 102 18.18 -20.91 -6.52
N ILE A 103 18.35 -19.81 -7.24
CA ILE A 103 17.37 -18.71 -7.24
C ILE A 103 16.14 -19.25 -7.98
N MET A 104 15.31 -20.00 -7.24
CA MET A 104 13.91 -20.11 -7.59
C MET A 104 13.35 -18.70 -7.43
N CYS A 105 13.19 -17.99 -8.55
CA CYS A 105 12.11 -17.01 -8.63
C CYS A 105 10.84 -17.78 -8.26
N LEU A 106 10.33 -17.53 -7.06
CA LEU A 106 9.08 -18.09 -6.60
C LEU A 106 8.02 -17.67 -7.61
N LEU A 107 7.58 -18.63 -8.42
CA LEU A 107 6.35 -18.53 -9.20
C LEU A 107 5.18 -18.55 -8.20
N ILE A 108 5.06 -17.46 -7.43
CA ILE A 108 3.78 -17.01 -6.92
C ILE A 108 2.88 -16.95 -8.16
N PRO A 109 1.69 -17.58 -8.16
CA PRO A 109 0.78 -17.47 -9.29
C PRO A 109 0.31 -16.03 -9.39
N THR A 110 1.02 -15.23 -10.19
CA THR A 110 0.61 -13.91 -10.61
C THR A 110 -0.60 -14.08 -11.49
N LYS A 111 -1.80 -14.05 -10.88
CA LYS A 111 -2.95 -13.51 -11.59
C LYS A 111 -2.50 -12.22 -12.25
N CYS A 112 -2.81 -12.04 -13.52
CA CYS A 112 -2.63 -10.75 -14.18
C CYS A 112 -3.38 -9.70 -13.35
N ARG A 113 -2.62 -8.95 -12.55
CA ARG A 113 -3.10 -7.73 -11.93
C ARG A 113 -2.85 -6.69 -12.99
N GLU A 114 -3.89 -6.41 -13.78
CA GLU A 114 -3.94 -5.18 -14.56
C GLU A 114 -3.48 -4.05 -13.64
N ASN A 115 -2.56 -3.22 -14.13
CA ASN A 115 -2.30 -1.92 -13.52
C ASN A 115 -3.46 -0.97 -13.87
N ILE A 116 -4.69 -1.38 -13.52
CA ILE A 116 -5.69 -0.41 -13.12
C ILE A 116 -5.03 0.39 -12.01
N HIS A 117 -4.77 1.68 -12.25
CA HIS A 117 -4.63 2.65 -11.17
C HIS A 117 -5.92 2.56 -10.37
N LYS A 118 -5.93 1.72 -9.32
CA LYS A 118 -7.11 1.50 -8.48
C LYS A 118 -7.39 2.83 -7.81
N GLN A 119 -8.43 3.50 -8.29
CA GLN A 119 -8.96 4.72 -7.72
C GLN A 119 -9.40 4.40 -6.29
N VAL A 120 -8.55 4.75 -5.32
CA VAL A 120 -8.86 4.62 -3.90
C VAL A 120 -9.57 5.89 -3.47
N LEU A 121 -10.77 5.74 -2.92
CA LEU A 121 -11.52 6.85 -2.35
C LEU A 121 -11.31 6.87 -0.84
N VAL A 122 -11.08 8.06 -0.30
CA VAL A 122 -11.01 8.32 1.13
C VAL A 122 -12.17 9.23 1.51
N PHE A 123 -13.09 8.71 2.32
CA PHE A 123 -14.16 9.50 2.89
C PHE A 123 -13.83 9.82 4.34
N VAL A 124 -13.92 11.08 4.73
CA VAL A 124 -13.53 11.52 6.07
C VAL A 124 -14.75 12.11 6.76
N LEU A 125 -15.05 11.62 7.96
CA LEU A 125 -16.13 12.11 8.81
C LEU A 125 -15.55 12.45 10.18
N GLY A 126 -16.10 13.47 10.84
CA GLY A 126 -15.68 13.82 12.18
C GLY A 126 -15.69 15.30 12.52
N ASP A 127 -14.72 15.68 13.35
CA ASP A 127 -14.60 16.96 14.01
C ASP A 127 -13.36 17.77 13.57
N SER A 128 -12.94 18.75 14.37
CA SER A 128 -11.86 19.70 14.07
C SER A 128 -10.47 19.06 13.90
N LEU A 129 -10.25 17.84 14.39
CA LEU A 129 -9.01 17.11 14.09
C LEU A 129 -8.92 16.74 12.60
N PHE A 130 -10.08 16.59 11.93
CA PHE A 130 -10.22 16.09 10.56
C PHE A 130 -10.80 17.14 9.57
N ASP A 131 -11.36 18.27 10.04
CA ASP A 131 -11.98 19.32 9.20
C ASP A 131 -10.94 20.07 8.34
N PRO A 132 -11.06 20.05 7.00
CA PRO A 132 -10.19 20.77 6.08
C PRO A 132 -10.59 22.25 5.88
N GLY A 133 -11.80 22.63 6.29
CA GLY A 133 -12.43 23.93 6.04
C GLY A 133 -13.93 23.91 5.71
N ASN A 134 -14.66 22.82 5.96
CA ASN A 134 -16.11 22.75 5.70
C ASN A 134 -16.88 23.85 6.44
N ASN A 135 -16.43 24.22 7.63
CA ASN A 135 -17.05 25.25 8.45
C ASN A 135 -16.96 26.67 7.87
N ASN A 136 -16.18 26.90 6.81
CA ASN A 136 -16.18 28.15 6.07
C ASN A 136 -17.47 28.36 5.25
N TYR A 137 -18.17 27.27 4.94
CA TYR A 137 -19.26 27.20 3.97
C TYR A 137 -20.64 27.01 4.62
N ILE A 138 -20.72 27.09 5.95
CA ILE A 138 -21.96 27.06 6.74
C ILE A 138 -22.14 28.36 7.52
N ASN A 139 -23.38 28.66 7.92
CA ASN A 139 -23.67 29.79 8.80
C ASN A 139 -23.25 29.46 10.24
N THR A 140 -22.01 29.80 10.60
CA THR A 140 -21.44 29.55 11.93
C THR A 140 -20.69 30.77 12.48
N THR A 141 -19.97 30.61 13.60
CA THR A 141 -19.15 31.65 14.21
C THR A 141 -17.66 31.34 14.06
N THR A 142 -16.82 32.35 14.27
CA THR A 142 -15.34 32.23 14.23
C THR A 142 -14.78 31.26 15.27
N ALA A 143 -15.55 30.87 16.28
CA ALA A 143 -15.20 29.81 17.22
C ALA A 143 -15.03 28.44 16.54
N PHE A 144 -15.81 28.19 15.48
CA PHE A 144 -15.79 26.95 14.71
C PHE A 144 -15.10 27.11 13.35
N GLN A 145 -14.33 28.19 13.15
CA GLN A 145 -13.54 28.43 11.92
C GLN A 145 -12.07 28.67 12.25
N ALA A 146 -11.20 28.35 11.29
CA ALA A 146 -9.75 28.52 11.34
C ALA A 146 -9.17 29.00 9.99
N ASN A 147 -9.96 29.71 9.19
CA ASN A 147 -9.59 30.27 7.88
C ASN A 147 -8.91 31.65 7.99
N TYR A 148 -8.07 31.82 9.01
CA TYR A 148 -7.38 33.08 9.32
C TYR A 148 -6.06 32.82 10.06
N THR A 149 -5.08 33.68 9.83
CA THR A 149 -3.76 33.66 10.48
C THR A 149 -3.91 33.64 12.01
N PRO A 150 -3.10 32.85 12.75
CA PRO A 150 -1.94 32.07 12.30
C PRO A 150 -2.22 30.61 11.89
N TYR A 151 -3.48 30.17 11.82
CA TYR A 151 -3.77 28.83 11.27
C TYR A 151 -3.20 28.68 9.86
N GLY A 152 -2.73 27.50 9.50
CA GLY A 152 -2.15 27.21 8.18
C GLY A 152 -0.75 27.79 7.89
N GLU A 153 -0.13 28.57 8.79
CA GLU A 153 1.17 29.24 8.57
C GLU A 153 2.33 28.39 8.02
N SER A 154 2.38 27.08 8.29
CA SER A 154 3.46 26.18 7.82
C SER A 154 3.18 25.45 6.50
N TYR A 155 1.95 25.51 5.97
CA TYR A 155 1.60 24.78 4.73
C TYR A 155 0.50 25.44 3.88
N PHE A 156 -0.52 26.04 4.51
CA PHE A 156 -1.69 26.61 3.84
C PHE A 156 -1.72 28.14 3.95
N ASN A 157 -1.23 28.80 2.89
CA ASN A 157 -1.31 30.25 2.75
C ASN A 157 -2.04 30.61 1.44
N PRO A 158 -3.31 31.10 1.48
CA PRO A 158 -4.08 31.46 2.66
C PRO A 158 -4.58 30.24 3.48
N PRO A 159 -4.97 30.44 4.76
CA PRO A 159 -5.44 29.37 5.63
C PRO A 159 -6.77 28.76 5.19
N THR A 160 -6.88 27.44 5.13
CA THR A 160 -8.09 26.77 4.60
C THR A 160 -9.22 26.58 5.61
N GLY A 161 -8.98 26.70 6.92
CA GLY A 161 -9.94 26.27 7.95
C GLY A 161 -9.54 25.04 8.76
N ARG A 162 -8.35 24.47 8.52
CA ARG A 162 -7.75 23.41 9.36
C ARG A 162 -7.35 23.95 10.73
N PHE A 163 -7.69 23.23 11.80
CA PHE A 163 -7.32 23.58 13.17
C PHE A 163 -5.89 23.12 13.51
N SER A 164 -4.92 23.72 12.83
CA SER A 164 -3.48 23.57 13.08
C SER A 164 -2.68 24.71 12.43
N ASN A 165 -1.38 24.77 12.69
CA ASN A 165 -0.45 25.58 11.88
C ASN A 165 -0.29 25.04 10.45
N GLY A 166 -0.72 23.82 10.14
CA GLY A 166 -0.55 23.26 8.79
C GLY A 166 -1.49 22.08 8.52
N ARG A 167 -0.93 20.99 7.98
CA ARG A 167 -1.64 19.75 7.69
C ARG A 167 -2.14 19.03 8.95
N ILE A 168 -3.27 18.36 8.78
CA ILE A 168 -3.96 17.52 9.77
C ILE A 168 -3.86 16.05 9.37
N ILE A 169 -4.28 15.12 10.23
CA ILE A 169 -4.11 13.66 9.99
C ILE A 169 -4.61 13.20 8.60
N PRO A 170 -5.83 13.55 8.13
CA PRO A 170 -6.30 13.11 6.82
C PRO A 170 -5.45 13.56 5.64
N ASP A 171 -4.74 14.68 5.76
CA ASP A 171 -3.84 15.18 4.72
C ASP A 171 -2.63 14.25 4.56
N PHE A 172 -1.99 13.91 5.69
CA PHE A 172 -0.87 12.98 5.71
C PHE A 172 -1.28 11.57 5.28
N ILE A 173 -2.47 11.10 5.66
CA ILE A 173 -3.00 9.81 5.19
C ILE A 173 -3.24 9.83 3.67
N ALA A 174 -3.71 10.94 3.09
CA ALA A 174 -3.82 11.08 1.64
C ALA A 174 -2.44 11.04 0.97
N GLU A 175 -1.44 11.76 1.51
CA GLU A 175 -0.05 11.73 1.02
C GLU A 175 0.55 10.32 1.05
N TYR A 176 0.39 9.57 2.15
CA TYR A 176 0.89 8.19 2.27
C TYR A 176 0.17 7.21 1.33
N ALA A 177 -1.10 7.48 1.00
CA ALA A 177 -1.85 6.74 -0.01
C ALA A 177 -1.53 7.14 -1.46
N GLY A 178 -0.68 8.16 -1.69
CA GLY A 178 -0.38 8.68 -3.02
C GLY A 178 -1.54 9.45 -3.66
N LEU A 179 -2.44 10.03 -2.84
CA LEU A 179 -3.64 10.75 -3.26
C LEU A 179 -3.43 12.28 -3.12
N PRO A 180 -4.17 13.11 -3.89
CA PRO A 180 -4.31 14.52 -3.57
C PRO A 180 -5.00 14.69 -2.20
N LEU A 181 -4.80 15.86 -1.57
CA LEU A 181 -5.49 16.20 -0.32
C LEU A 181 -7.01 16.09 -0.49
N ILE A 182 -7.68 15.44 0.47
CA ILE A 182 -9.11 15.17 0.35
C ILE A 182 -9.91 16.49 0.50
N PRO A 183 -10.70 16.89 -0.51
CA PRO A 183 -11.37 18.18 -0.52
C PRO A 183 -12.49 18.28 0.52
N ALA A 184 -12.74 19.51 0.98
CA ALA A 184 -13.93 19.85 1.75
C ALA A 184 -15.18 19.59 0.89
N TYR A 185 -16.15 18.85 1.42
CA TYR A 185 -17.40 18.53 0.72
C TYR A 185 -18.26 19.78 0.45
N LEU A 186 -18.27 20.74 1.37
CA LEU A 186 -19.09 21.95 1.25
C LEU A 186 -18.43 23.08 0.44
N GLU A 187 -17.24 22.86 -0.12
CA GLU A 187 -16.56 23.85 -0.95
C GLU A 187 -17.22 23.94 -2.34
N PRO A 188 -17.81 25.10 -2.74
CA PRO A 188 -18.72 25.19 -3.90
C PRO A 188 -18.14 24.82 -5.26
N TRP A 189 -16.82 24.68 -5.37
CA TRP A 189 -16.10 24.43 -6.61
C TRP A 189 -15.72 22.95 -6.79
N ASN A 190 -15.78 22.15 -5.71
CA ASN A 190 -15.46 20.73 -5.72
C ASN A 190 -16.71 19.92 -6.07
N ASN A 191 -16.78 19.43 -7.30
CA ASN A 191 -17.95 18.72 -7.80
C ASN A 191 -17.68 17.26 -8.19
N GLU A 192 -16.42 16.88 -8.44
CA GLU A 192 -16.08 15.55 -8.99
C GLU A 192 -15.73 14.49 -7.94
N PHE A 193 -15.20 14.92 -6.79
CA PHE A 193 -14.82 14.08 -5.63
C PHE A 193 -14.07 12.78 -5.97
N THR A 194 -13.27 12.77 -7.04
CA THR A 194 -12.68 11.55 -7.63
C THR A 194 -11.83 10.70 -6.68
N HIS A 195 -11.26 11.29 -5.62
CA HIS A 195 -10.48 10.59 -4.60
C HIS A 195 -11.20 10.50 -3.25
N GLY A 196 -12.51 10.75 -3.23
CA GLY A 196 -13.35 10.87 -2.05
C GLY A 196 -13.60 12.32 -1.64
N ALA A 197 -14.17 12.48 -0.44
CA ALA A 197 -14.62 13.76 0.09
C ALA A 197 -14.48 13.79 1.61
N ASN A 198 -14.20 14.97 2.16
CA ASN A 198 -14.10 15.18 3.59
C ASN A 198 -15.32 15.98 4.08
N PHE A 199 -16.11 15.34 4.93
CA PHE A 199 -17.35 15.83 5.52
C PHE A 199 -17.14 16.34 6.97
N ALA A 200 -15.95 16.17 7.54
CA ALA A 200 -15.67 16.55 8.93
C ALA A 200 -15.89 18.05 9.16
N SER A 201 -16.39 18.41 10.34
CA SER A 201 -16.83 19.77 10.68
C SER A 201 -16.39 20.12 12.09
N ALA A 202 -15.64 21.20 12.26
CA ALA A 202 -15.12 21.59 13.56
C ALA A 202 -16.23 21.82 14.59
N GLY A 203 -16.07 21.23 15.78
CA GLY A 203 -17.09 21.20 16.83
C GLY A 203 -18.15 20.10 16.70
N ALA A 204 -18.20 19.33 15.61
CA ALA A 204 -19.17 18.25 15.47
C ALA A 204 -19.03 17.17 16.55
N GLY A 205 -20.16 16.71 17.07
CA GLY A 205 -20.27 15.53 17.93
C GLY A 205 -20.95 14.36 17.22
N ALA A 206 -20.98 13.22 17.90
CA ALA A 206 -21.82 12.09 17.52
C ALA A 206 -23.30 12.34 17.84
N LEU A 207 -23.61 13.19 18.82
CA LEU A 207 -24.97 13.65 19.12
C LEU A 207 -25.35 14.87 18.27
N ILE A 208 -26.61 14.95 17.83
CA ILE A 208 -27.11 16.06 17.01
C ILE A 208 -27.27 17.36 17.82
N GLU A 209 -27.35 17.23 19.14
CA GLU A 209 -27.45 18.33 20.10
C GLU A 209 -26.11 19.04 20.32
N THR A 210 -24.98 18.38 20.03
CA THR A 210 -23.62 18.90 20.24
C THR A 210 -23.38 20.10 19.31
N PHE A 211 -23.32 21.29 19.91
CA PHE A 211 -23.25 22.59 19.23
C PHE A 211 -24.27 22.79 18.09
N ALA A 212 -25.48 22.25 18.28
CA ALA A 212 -26.56 22.26 17.29
C ALA A 212 -26.78 23.64 16.64
N GLY A 213 -26.81 23.67 15.30
CA GLY A 213 -27.00 24.89 14.51
C GLY A 213 -25.72 25.65 14.17
N PHE A 214 -24.57 25.32 14.77
CA PHE A 214 -23.27 25.92 14.43
C PHE A 214 -22.32 24.99 13.68
N VAL A 215 -22.61 23.69 13.62
CA VAL A 215 -21.73 22.64 13.09
C VAL A 215 -22.52 21.65 12.23
N VAL A 216 -21.82 20.87 11.40
CA VAL A 216 -22.40 19.72 10.70
C VAL A 216 -22.25 18.49 11.58
N ASP A 217 -23.32 18.12 12.29
CA ASP A 217 -23.35 16.92 13.14
C ASP A 217 -23.05 15.63 12.34
N LEU A 218 -22.56 14.60 13.02
CA LEU A 218 -22.13 13.35 12.37
C LEU A 218 -23.25 12.63 11.60
N GLN A 219 -24.51 12.79 12.01
CA GLN A 219 -25.67 12.21 11.31
C GLN A 219 -26.00 13.00 10.02
N THR A 220 -25.71 14.31 9.98
CA THR A 220 -25.73 15.12 8.75
C THR A 220 -24.56 14.82 7.83
N GLN A 221 -23.37 14.57 8.36
CA GLN A 221 -22.22 14.11 7.55
C GLN A 221 -22.52 12.78 6.85
N LEU A 222 -23.24 11.86 7.51
CA LEU A 222 -23.74 10.63 6.87
C LEU A 222 -24.74 10.92 5.73
N ARG A 223 -25.58 11.95 5.85
CA ARG A 223 -26.51 12.36 4.78
C ARG A 223 -25.75 12.87 3.56
N TYR A 224 -24.75 13.73 3.77
CA TYR A 224 -23.88 14.23 2.70
C TYR A 224 -23.08 13.11 2.02
N PHE A 225 -22.56 12.14 2.78
CA PHE A 225 -22.01 10.92 2.19
C PHE A 225 -23.07 10.17 1.37
N GLY A 226 -24.31 10.10 1.85
CA GLY A 226 -25.43 9.50 1.16
C GLY A 226 -25.75 10.15 -0.19
N ASP A 227 -25.76 11.48 -0.27
CA ASP A 227 -26.00 12.25 -1.49
C ASP A 227 -24.90 11.98 -2.55
N LEU A 228 -23.63 11.98 -2.11
CA LEU A 228 -22.49 11.66 -2.98
C LEU A 228 -22.46 10.18 -3.39
N GLU A 229 -22.92 9.28 -2.51
CA GLU A 229 -23.05 7.85 -2.80
C GLU A 229 -24.11 7.56 -3.87
N ASP A 230 -25.25 8.26 -3.81
CA ASP A 230 -26.29 8.20 -4.83
C ASP A 230 -25.79 8.78 -6.17
N HIS A 231 -24.95 9.81 -6.16
CA HIS A 231 -24.27 10.32 -7.36
C HIS A 231 -23.35 9.27 -8.01
N TYR A 232 -22.55 8.54 -7.21
CA TYR A 232 -21.76 7.42 -7.73
C TYR A 232 -22.63 6.30 -8.33
N ARG A 233 -23.77 5.98 -7.71
CA ARG A 233 -24.72 5.00 -8.27
C ARG A 233 -25.29 5.44 -9.61
N GLN A 234 -25.68 6.71 -9.74
CA GLN A 234 -26.22 7.27 -10.97
C GLN A 234 -25.20 7.25 -12.12
N ASN A 235 -23.94 7.59 -11.85
CA ASN A 235 -22.90 7.66 -12.88
C ASN A 235 -22.29 6.30 -13.25
N LEU A 236 -22.10 5.40 -12.28
CA LEU A 236 -21.36 4.14 -12.46
C LEU A 236 -22.25 2.89 -12.55
N GLY A 237 -23.49 2.99 -12.09
CA GLY A 237 -24.39 1.86 -11.87
C GLY A 237 -24.08 1.10 -10.57
N ASP A 238 -25.12 0.48 -9.98
CA ASP A 238 -25.08 -0.10 -8.63
C ASP A 238 -23.92 -1.05 -8.34
N THR A 239 -23.58 -1.93 -9.30
CA THR A 239 -22.51 -2.92 -9.12
C THR A 239 -21.13 -2.27 -9.03
N LYS A 240 -20.83 -1.33 -9.93
CA LYS A 240 -19.54 -0.62 -9.94
C LYS A 240 -19.43 0.33 -8.76
N ALA A 241 -20.49 1.09 -8.45
CA ALA A 241 -20.55 1.96 -7.28
C ALA A 241 -20.32 1.17 -5.98
N ARG A 242 -21.04 0.04 -5.78
CA ARG A 242 -20.84 -0.82 -4.60
C ARG A 242 -19.42 -1.39 -4.51
N GLN A 243 -18.81 -1.77 -5.64
CA GLN A 243 -17.42 -2.23 -5.66
C GLN A 243 -16.44 -1.11 -5.27
N LEU A 244 -16.65 0.10 -5.80
CA LEU A 244 -15.84 1.29 -5.50
C LEU A 244 -15.91 1.64 -4.01
N LEU A 245 -17.11 1.77 -3.46
CA LEU A 245 -17.38 2.11 -2.05
C LEU A 245 -16.87 1.04 -1.08
N SER A 246 -16.99 -0.25 -1.44
CA SER A 246 -16.40 -1.36 -0.67
C SER A 246 -14.88 -1.30 -0.64
N SER A 247 -14.25 -0.78 -1.69
CA SER A 247 -12.79 -0.59 -1.77
C SER A 247 -12.28 0.72 -1.14
N ALA A 248 -13.16 1.66 -0.83
CA ALA A 248 -12.85 2.93 -0.17
C ALA A 248 -12.43 2.75 1.30
N VAL A 249 -11.77 3.77 1.85
CA VAL A 249 -11.42 3.85 3.28
C VAL A 249 -12.17 5.01 3.92
N TYR A 250 -12.73 4.77 5.10
CA TYR A 250 -13.59 5.70 5.83
C TYR A 250 -12.91 6.12 7.13
N LEU A 251 -12.46 7.36 7.23
CA LEU A 251 -11.77 7.90 8.41
C LEU A 251 -12.78 8.60 9.35
N PHE A 252 -12.66 8.35 10.66
CA PHE A 252 -13.54 8.87 11.71
C PHE A 252 -12.77 9.53 12.87
N SER A 253 -13.19 10.75 13.24
CA SER A 253 -12.80 11.45 14.48
C SER A 253 -14.03 12.08 15.13
N SER A 254 -14.62 11.47 16.16
CA SER A 254 -15.83 12.03 16.79
C SER A 254 -15.99 11.51 18.23
N GLY A 255 -16.71 12.26 19.05
CA GLY A 255 -16.95 11.97 20.46
C GLY A 255 -16.37 13.02 21.40
N ALA A 256 -15.28 13.72 21.04
CA ALA A 256 -14.63 14.70 21.91
C ALA A 256 -15.58 15.86 22.26
N ASN A 257 -16.23 16.45 21.25
CA ASN A 257 -17.14 17.58 21.45
C ASN A 257 -18.39 17.23 22.26
N ASP A 258 -18.83 15.97 22.27
CA ASP A 258 -19.98 15.54 23.07
C ASP A 258 -19.69 15.60 24.58
N TYR A 259 -18.41 15.57 24.99
CA TYR A 259 -17.96 15.77 26.38
C TYR A 259 -17.55 17.21 26.69
N LEU A 260 -17.55 18.10 25.70
CA LEU A 260 -17.19 19.52 25.82
C LEU A 260 -18.39 20.47 25.66
N SER A 261 -19.39 20.06 24.88
CA SER A 261 -20.61 20.83 24.64
C SER A 261 -21.53 20.83 25.87
N PRO A 262 -21.97 22.00 26.36
CA PRO A 262 -23.00 22.06 27.38
C PRO A 262 -24.36 21.68 26.79
N VAL A 263 -24.79 20.44 26.98
CA VAL A 263 -26.14 19.99 26.61
C VAL A 263 -27.17 20.60 27.58
N GLY A 264 -27.70 21.76 27.20
CA GLY A 264 -28.77 22.45 27.92
C GLY A 264 -28.33 23.37 29.06
N ASN A 265 -29.31 23.90 29.78
CA ASN A 265 -29.13 24.99 30.73
C ASN A 265 -28.44 24.56 32.05
N ASN A 266 -27.10 24.52 32.03
CA ASN A 266 -26.21 24.95 33.11
C ASN A 266 -26.34 24.26 34.49
N ILE A 267 -26.87 23.03 34.58
CA ILE A 267 -26.96 22.25 35.84
C ILE A 267 -25.94 21.08 35.88
N SER A 268 -25.66 20.46 34.74
CA SER A 268 -24.47 19.65 34.43
C SER A 268 -24.56 19.28 32.96
N ILE A 269 -23.43 19.22 32.25
CA ILE A 269 -23.39 18.90 30.81
C ILE A 269 -23.92 17.48 30.50
N TYR A 270 -24.02 16.62 31.51
CA TYR A 270 -24.53 15.25 31.40
C TYR A 270 -25.95 15.06 31.95
N TYR A 271 -26.52 16.04 32.66
CA TYR A 271 -27.82 15.86 33.34
C TYR A 271 -28.97 15.73 32.33
N PRO A 272 -29.96 14.81 32.52
CA PRO A 272 -30.20 13.96 33.70
C PRO A 272 -29.52 12.58 33.65
N TYR A 273 -28.59 12.35 32.74
CA TYR A 273 -27.97 11.04 32.49
C TYR A 273 -26.79 10.76 33.43
N THR A 274 -26.53 9.47 33.71
CA THR A 274 -25.24 9.05 34.26
C THR A 274 -24.17 9.09 33.16
N HIS A 275 -22.89 9.16 33.55
CA HIS A 275 -21.77 9.08 32.60
C HIS A 275 -21.83 7.82 31.72
N GLU A 276 -22.32 6.71 32.28
CA GLU A 276 -22.47 5.46 31.55
C GLU A 276 -23.54 5.57 30.45
N GLN A 277 -24.72 6.09 30.80
CA GLN A 277 -25.85 6.33 29.89
C GLN A 277 -25.49 7.34 28.80
N TYR A 278 -24.87 8.47 29.17
CA TYR A 278 -24.44 9.48 28.22
C TYR A 278 -23.43 8.92 27.21
N THR A 279 -22.45 8.15 27.69
CA THR A 279 -21.50 7.47 26.81
C THR A 279 -22.17 6.42 25.91
N ASP A 280 -23.20 5.71 26.38
CA ASP A 280 -23.96 4.79 25.51
C ASP A 280 -24.73 5.52 24.41
N MET A 281 -25.23 6.74 24.65
CA MET A 281 -25.85 7.56 23.61
C MET A 281 -24.83 8.00 22.54
N VAL A 282 -23.65 8.46 22.96
CA VAL A 282 -22.56 8.86 22.04
C VAL A 282 -22.10 7.67 21.18
N ILE A 283 -21.78 6.54 21.81
CA ILE A 283 -21.36 5.30 21.12
C ILE A 283 -22.48 4.73 20.26
N GLY A 284 -23.75 4.86 20.68
CA GLY A 284 -24.93 4.46 19.92
C GLY A 284 -25.08 5.23 18.61
N ASN A 285 -24.98 6.57 18.65
CA ASN A 285 -25.09 7.39 17.44
C ASN A 285 -23.90 7.20 16.50
N LEU A 286 -22.67 7.13 17.02
CA LEU A 286 -21.49 6.77 16.23
C LEU A 286 -21.65 5.39 15.55
N THR A 287 -22.20 4.40 16.27
CA THR A 287 -22.53 3.08 15.68
C THR A 287 -23.55 3.19 14.54
N ASN A 288 -24.58 4.02 14.69
CA ASN A 288 -25.61 4.18 13.67
C ASN A 288 -25.04 4.77 12.38
N VAL A 289 -24.12 5.74 12.48
CA VAL A 289 -23.42 6.31 11.32
C VAL A 289 -22.53 5.27 10.64
N ILE A 290 -21.74 4.50 11.41
CA ILE A 290 -20.91 3.41 10.88
C ILE A 290 -21.78 2.39 10.10
N LYS A 291 -22.94 2.02 10.64
CA LYS A 291 -23.89 1.13 9.98
C LYS A 291 -24.47 1.73 8.70
N GLY A 292 -24.87 2.99 8.70
CA GLY A 292 -25.38 3.65 7.49
C GLY A 292 -24.36 3.69 6.35
N ILE A 293 -23.07 3.88 6.65
CA ILE A 293 -22.00 3.75 5.65
C ILE A 293 -21.84 2.30 5.18
N TYR A 294 -21.88 1.34 6.11
CA TYR A 294 -21.77 -0.09 5.79
C TYR A 294 -22.92 -0.58 4.88
N ASP A 295 -24.14 -0.13 5.14
CA ASP A 295 -25.34 -0.47 4.36
C ASP A 295 -25.27 0.13 2.94
N LYS A 296 -24.67 1.32 2.79
CA LYS A 296 -24.32 1.93 1.49
C LYS A 296 -23.13 1.26 0.78
N GLY A 297 -22.42 0.35 1.46
CA GLY A 297 -21.41 -0.53 0.86
C GLY A 297 -20.00 -0.36 1.41
N GLY A 298 -19.76 0.58 2.32
CA GLY A 298 -18.43 0.78 2.92
C GLY A 298 -17.97 -0.40 3.76
N ARG A 299 -16.67 -0.71 3.75
CA ARG A 299 -16.12 -1.90 4.44
C ARG A 299 -14.88 -1.67 5.30
N LYS A 300 -14.14 -0.57 5.10
CA LYS A 300 -12.81 -0.40 5.69
C LYS A 300 -12.73 0.93 6.45
N PHE A 301 -12.67 0.86 7.79
CA PHE A 301 -12.92 2.01 8.66
C PHE A 301 -11.72 2.33 9.58
N GLY A 302 -11.17 3.53 9.47
CA GLY A 302 -10.20 4.07 10.41
C GLY A 302 -10.87 4.92 11.48
N PHE A 303 -10.65 4.62 12.76
CA PHE A 303 -11.13 5.40 13.90
C PHE A 303 -9.98 5.97 14.72
N LEU A 304 -10.07 7.26 15.03
CA LEU A 304 -9.45 7.80 16.24
C LEU A 304 -10.33 7.48 17.45
N ASN A 305 -9.73 7.05 18.56
CA ASN A 305 -10.40 7.12 19.86
C ASN A 305 -10.39 8.58 20.39
N VAL A 306 -11.11 8.85 21.48
CA VAL A 306 -11.19 10.22 22.03
C VAL A 306 -9.99 10.48 22.93
N ALA A 307 -9.25 11.57 22.69
CA ALA A 307 -8.11 11.93 23.52
C ALA A 307 -8.50 12.35 24.94
N LEU A 308 -7.62 12.14 25.94
CA LEU A 308 -7.84 12.60 27.31
C LEU A 308 -7.90 14.14 27.37
N LEU A 309 -9.12 14.67 27.48
CA LEU A 309 -9.42 16.09 27.37
C LEU A 309 -9.06 16.88 28.64
N GLY A 310 -9.04 16.23 29.80
CA GLY A 310 -9.02 16.90 31.11
C GLY A 310 -7.81 17.80 31.34
N CYS A 311 -6.68 17.51 30.69
CA CYS A 311 -5.45 18.30 30.78
C CYS A 311 -5.23 19.28 29.61
N PHE A 312 -6.15 19.41 28.65
CA PHE A 312 -5.98 20.40 27.58
C PHE A 312 -6.02 21.83 28.14
N PRO A 313 -5.21 22.78 27.62
CA PRO A 313 -5.20 24.18 28.09
C PRO A 313 -6.60 24.82 28.20
N ALA A 314 -7.48 24.58 27.21
CA ALA A 314 -8.86 25.07 27.20
C ALA A 314 -9.70 24.57 28.39
N ILE A 315 -9.44 23.35 28.89
CA ILE A 315 -10.15 22.77 30.02
C ILE A 315 -9.53 23.25 31.33
N ARG A 316 -8.19 23.21 31.41
CA ARG A 316 -7.43 23.66 32.59
C ARG A 316 -7.79 25.08 32.98
N VAL A 317 -7.83 26.03 32.05
CA VAL A 317 -8.13 27.45 32.36
C VAL A 317 -9.53 27.68 32.97
N GLY A 318 -10.46 26.74 32.77
CA GLY A 318 -11.78 26.73 33.40
C GLY A 318 -11.85 26.00 34.75
N GLN A 319 -10.79 25.32 35.19
CA GLN A 319 -10.76 24.56 36.46
C GLN A 319 -10.18 25.37 37.62
N PRO A 320 -10.64 25.13 38.87
CA PRO A 320 -10.00 25.66 40.07
C PRO A 320 -8.49 25.36 40.09
N GLY A 321 -7.68 26.41 40.22
CA GLY A 321 -6.22 26.31 40.25
C GLY A 321 -5.55 25.91 38.93
N ASN A 322 -6.26 25.98 37.80
CA ASN A 322 -5.79 25.55 36.47
C ASN A 322 -5.36 24.06 36.39
N THR A 323 -6.02 23.21 37.18
CA THR A 323 -5.75 21.78 37.29
C THR A 323 -6.43 20.96 36.20
N CYS A 324 -6.03 19.70 36.00
CA CYS A 324 -6.70 18.82 35.03
C CYS A 324 -8.06 18.32 35.56
N ASN A 325 -9.07 18.27 34.69
CA ASN A 325 -10.36 17.69 35.02
C ASN A 325 -10.30 16.14 34.93
N LYS A 326 -10.10 15.49 36.09
CA LYS A 326 -10.02 14.02 36.19
C LYS A 326 -11.34 13.31 35.82
N GLU A 327 -12.47 13.90 36.16
CA GLU A 327 -13.80 13.31 35.89
C GLU A 327 -14.05 13.19 34.39
N MET A 328 -13.74 14.25 33.63
CA MET A 328 -13.79 14.24 32.16
C MET A 328 -12.89 13.15 31.57
N ASP A 329 -11.67 13.02 32.08
CA ASP A 329 -10.74 11.96 31.71
C ASP A 329 -11.27 10.54 31.98
N ASP A 330 -11.94 10.32 33.13
CA ASP A 330 -12.53 9.02 33.48
C ASP A 330 -13.73 8.68 32.58
N ILE A 331 -14.50 9.67 32.13
CA ILE A 331 -15.58 9.51 31.13
C ILE A 331 -15.01 9.18 29.75
N VAL A 332 -13.94 9.85 29.32
CA VAL A 332 -13.26 9.55 28.04
C VAL A 332 -12.64 8.14 28.05
N ARG A 333 -12.06 7.70 29.18
CA ARG A 333 -11.62 6.29 29.33
C ARG A 333 -12.78 5.32 29.15
N LEU A 334 -13.96 5.63 29.68
CA LEU A 334 -15.16 4.82 29.50
C LEU A 334 -15.62 4.81 28.02
N HIS A 335 -15.59 5.95 27.34
CA HIS A 335 -15.85 6.04 25.89
C HIS A 335 -14.93 5.11 25.10
N ASN A 336 -13.61 5.23 25.27
CA ASN A 336 -12.62 4.47 24.50
C ASN A 336 -12.75 2.95 24.73
N GLN A 337 -13.05 2.54 25.97
CA GLN A 337 -13.36 1.14 26.29
C GLN A 337 -14.65 0.65 25.62
N LYS A 338 -15.71 1.45 25.60
CA LYS A 338 -16.99 1.09 24.96
C LYS A 338 -16.85 1.07 23.43
N LEU A 339 -16.15 2.03 22.82
CA LEU A 339 -15.85 2.08 21.39
C LEU A 339 -15.09 0.83 20.94
N SER A 340 -13.96 0.51 21.60
CA SER A 340 -13.16 -0.68 21.26
C SER A 340 -13.97 -1.97 21.31
N LYS A 341 -14.75 -2.19 22.39
CA LYS A 341 -15.67 -3.34 22.51
C LYS A 341 -16.74 -3.35 21.42
N LYS A 342 -17.22 -2.17 21.00
CA LYS A 342 -18.26 -2.04 19.98
C LYS A 342 -17.75 -2.37 18.58
N LEU A 343 -16.55 -1.91 18.23
CA LEU A 343 -15.91 -2.22 16.94
C LEU A 343 -15.62 -3.73 16.81
N GLN A 344 -15.10 -4.37 17.87
CA GLN A 344 -14.96 -5.84 17.94
C GLN A 344 -16.27 -6.62 17.81
N HIS A 345 -17.41 -5.99 18.15
CA HIS A 345 -18.73 -6.59 17.98
C HIS A 345 -19.26 -6.40 16.56
N LEU A 346 -19.01 -5.23 15.94
CA LEU A 346 -19.37 -4.95 14.55
C LEU A 346 -18.61 -5.86 13.58
N GLU A 347 -17.31 -6.06 13.75
CA GLU A 347 -16.48 -7.00 12.98
C GLU A 347 -17.05 -8.43 12.97
N LYS A 348 -17.66 -8.88 14.08
CA LYS A 348 -18.29 -10.20 14.21
C LYS A 348 -19.71 -10.26 13.62
N GLN A 349 -20.33 -9.12 13.35
CA GLN A 349 -21.72 -9.02 12.86
C GLN A 349 -21.81 -8.62 11.39
N LEU A 350 -20.81 -7.89 10.88
CA LEU A 350 -20.84 -7.22 9.59
C LEU A 350 -19.80 -7.85 8.66
N GLU A 351 -20.27 -8.55 7.63
CA GLU A 351 -19.41 -9.29 6.71
C GLU A 351 -18.46 -8.36 5.93
N GLY A 352 -17.16 -8.62 6.06
CA GLY A 352 -16.11 -7.81 5.46
C GLY A 352 -15.86 -6.47 6.15
N PHE A 353 -16.44 -6.22 7.34
CA PHE A 353 -16.10 -5.03 8.13
C PHE A 353 -14.68 -5.15 8.68
N MET A 354 -13.77 -4.36 8.13
CA MET A 354 -12.39 -4.20 8.60
C MET A 354 -12.25 -2.84 9.28
N TYR A 355 -11.51 -2.79 10.39
CA TYR A 355 -11.27 -1.51 11.07
C TYR A 355 -9.85 -1.39 11.63
N ALA A 356 -9.39 -0.15 11.71
CA ALA A 356 -8.21 0.28 12.42
C ALA A 356 -8.64 1.27 13.51
N ASN A 357 -8.39 0.96 14.78
CA ASN A 357 -8.69 1.86 15.89
C ASN A 357 -7.39 2.33 16.54
N PHE A 358 -7.00 3.57 16.28
CA PHE A 358 -5.78 4.19 16.78
C PHE A 358 -5.99 4.80 18.17
N ASP A 359 -5.12 4.43 19.12
CA ASP A 359 -5.08 4.99 20.47
C ASP A 359 -4.40 6.36 20.52
N ILE A 360 -5.03 7.35 19.89
CA ILE A 360 -4.60 8.74 19.94
C ILE A 360 -4.64 9.30 21.38
N SER A 361 -5.51 8.79 22.24
CA SER A 361 -5.53 9.08 23.68
C SER A 361 -4.18 8.85 24.35
N THR A 362 -3.63 7.64 24.24
CA THR A 362 -2.29 7.34 24.77
C THR A 362 -1.20 8.11 24.02
N ALA A 363 -1.34 8.31 22.71
CA ALA A 363 -0.37 9.01 21.89
C ALA A 363 -0.25 10.52 22.23
N MET A 364 -1.37 11.20 22.53
CA MET A 364 -1.41 12.59 23.00
C MET A 364 -0.93 12.70 24.45
N TYR A 365 -1.43 11.86 25.35
CA TYR A 365 -1.03 11.87 26.76
C TYR A 365 0.50 11.74 26.93
N ASN A 366 1.13 10.84 26.17
CA ASN A 366 2.58 10.66 26.22
C ASN A 366 3.35 11.90 25.71
N ARG A 367 2.84 12.62 24.71
CA ARG A 367 3.46 13.84 24.16
C ARG A 367 3.31 15.04 25.09
N MET A 368 2.15 15.19 25.73
CA MET A 368 1.93 16.25 26.73
C MET A 368 2.85 16.09 27.94
N ASN A 369 3.01 14.85 28.43
CA ASN A 369 3.78 14.58 29.66
C ASN A 369 5.28 14.34 29.42
N ASN A 370 5.70 13.96 28.20
CA ASN A 370 7.11 13.68 27.87
C ASN A 370 7.51 14.33 26.53
N PRO A 371 7.29 15.65 26.33
CA PRO A 371 7.41 16.31 25.02
C PRO A 371 8.78 16.08 24.35
N SER A 372 9.87 16.13 25.12
CA SER A 372 11.25 15.98 24.63
C SER A 372 11.54 14.61 24.00
N LYS A 373 10.82 13.56 24.39
CA LYS A 373 10.92 12.23 23.76
C LYS A 373 10.38 12.22 22.33
N TYR A 374 9.49 13.16 21.99
CA TYR A 374 8.78 13.25 20.71
C TYR A 374 9.21 14.47 19.88
N GLY A 375 10.30 15.14 20.25
CA GLY A 375 10.86 16.29 19.53
C GLY A 375 10.31 17.67 19.95
N PHE A 376 9.37 17.72 20.89
CA PHE A 376 8.81 18.99 21.41
C PHE A 376 9.57 19.46 22.66
N LYS A 377 9.58 20.77 22.92
CA LYS A 377 10.01 21.32 24.22
C LYS A 377 8.83 21.54 25.16
N VAL A 378 7.66 21.91 24.61
CA VAL A 378 6.47 22.30 25.37
C VAL A 378 5.30 21.37 25.05
N GLY A 379 4.78 20.69 26.09
CA GLY A 379 3.72 19.68 25.97
C GLY A 379 2.36 20.09 26.54
N ASP A 380 2.31 21.01 27.50
CA ASP A 380 1.11 21.30 28.32
C ASP A 380 0.53 22.71 28.12
N THR A 381 1.13 23.49 27.22
CA THR A 381 0.87 24.89 26.91
C THR A 381 0.78 25.03 25.39
N ALA A 382 -0.16 25.84 24.88
CA ALA A 382 -0.33 26.05 23.45
C ALA A 382 0.75 26.99 22.86
N CYS A 383 1.02 26.91 21.56
CA CYS A 383 1.81 27.93 20.85
C CYS A 383 1.04 29.25 20.76
N CYS A 384 -0.25 29.17 20.40
CA CYS A 384 -1.14 30.29 20.08
C CYS A 384 -2.35 30.38 21.03
N GLY A 385 -2.54 31.53 21.67
CA GLY A 385 -3.66 31.78 22.60
C GLY A 385 -3.31 32.83 23.64
N SER A 386 -4.07 32.92 24.73
CA SER A 386 -3.74 33.85 25.83
C SER A 386 -4.10 33.28 27.21
N GLY A 387 -3.65 33.96 28.27
CA GLY A 387 -3.86 33.54 29.65
C GLY A 387 -3.05 32.29 30.06
N PRO A 388 -3.37 31.66 31.21
CA PRO A 388 -2.68 30.47 31.69
C PRO A 388 -2.63 29.35 30.64
N PHE A 389 -1.45 28.79 30.42
CA PHE A 389 -1.19 27.73 29.42
C PHE A 389 -1.55 28.12 27.97
N LYS A 390 -1.75 29.42 27.70
CA LYS A 390 -2.37 29.94 26.47
C LYS A 390 -3.73 29.28 26.17
N GLY A 391 -4.45 28.90 27.24
CA GLY A 391 -5.70 28.13 27.19
C GLY A 391 -6.94 28.94 26.84
N ILE A 392 -6.89 30.28 26.88
CA ILE A 392 -8.01 31.11 26.46
C ILE A 392 -8.11 31.07 24.93
N PHE A 393 -9.33 30.81 24.42
CA PHE A 393 -9.61 30.54 23.01
C PHE A 393 -9.59 31.82 22.14
N SER A 394 -8.41 32.43 22.03
CA SER A 394 -8.16 33.75 21.43
C SER A 394 -7.28 33.73 20.18
N CYS A 395 -6.68 32.58 19.82
CA CYS A 395 -5.74 32.45 18.71
C CYS A 395 -6.26 33.11 17.41
N GLY A 396 -5.43 33.96 16.79
CA GLY A 396 -5.77 34.73 15.59
C GLY A 396 -6.66 35.97 15.82
N GLY A 397 -7.10 36.22 17.07
CA GLY A 397 -7.82 37.45 17.45
C GLY A 397 -9.23 37.59 16.88
N LYS A 398 -9.85 36.49 16.41
CA LYS A 398 -11.18 36.50 15.75
C LYS A 398 -12.33 36.03 16.64
N ARG A 399 -12.06 35.46 17.81
CA ARG A 399 -13.03 34.72 18.64
C ARG A 399 -13.58 35.52 19.81
N GLY A 400 -13.89 36.80 19.58
CA GLY A 400 -14.38 37.74 20.60
C GLY A 400 -13.30 38.33 21.50
N ILE A 401 -12.19 37.61 21.74
CA ILE A 401 -10.95 38.14 22.31
C ILE A 401 -9.98 38.42 21.16
N THR A 402 -9.51 39.66 21.05
CA THR A 402 -8.56 40.12 20.02
C THR A 402 -7.11 39.79 20.35
N ASP A 403 -6.79 39.75 21.64
CA ASP A 403 -5.42 39.72 22.14
C ASP A 403 -4.99 38.27 22.34
N TYR A 404 -3.94 37.88 21.61
CA TYR A 404 -3.32 36.56 21.70
C TYR A 404 -1.80 36.69 21.56
N GLU A 405 -1.11 35.71 22.12
CA GLU A 405 0.31 35.46 21.94
C GLU A 405 0.47 34.31 20.94
N LEU A 406 1.48 34.41 20.06
CA LEU A 406 1.98 33.32 19.25
C LEU A 406 3.36 32.90 19.79
N CYS A 407 3.85 31.70 19.46
CA CYS A 407 5.21 31.27 19.81
C CYS A 407 6.17 31.56 18.64
N ASP A 408 7.46 31.75 18.93
CA ASP A 408 8.46 32.07 17.90
C ASP A 408 8.78 30.87 16.97
N ASP A 409 8.70 29.64 17.51
CA ASP A 409 8.91 28.40 16.76
C ASP A 409 7.84 27.36 17.14
N VAL A 410 6.91 27.14 16.21
CA VAL A 410 5.80 26.19 16.36
C VAL A 410 6.26 24.73 16.44
N THR A 411 7.46 24.39 15.98
CA THR A 411 8.00 23.02 16.06
C THR A 411 8.39 22.63 17.49
N GLU A 412 8.63 23.61 18.37
CA GLU A 412 8.92 23.36 19.77
C GLU A 412 7.66 22.99 20.59
N PHE A 413 6.47 23.20 20.03
CA PHE A 413 5.18 23.03 20.73
C PHE A 413 4.42 21.80 20.22
N PHE A 414 3.87 21.02 21.16
CA PHE A 414 2.96 19.93 20.85
C PHE A 414 1.56 20.41 20.41
N LEU A 415 1.05 21.45 21.08
CA LEU A 415 -0.26 22.04 20.83
C LEU A 415 -0.12 23.36 20.07
N PHE A 416 -0.85 23.50 18.97
CA PHE A 416 -0.90 24.75 18.23
C PHE A 416 -1.77 25.77 18.96
N ASP A 417 -3.02 25.42 19.25
CA ASP A 417 -3.94 26.24 20.05
C ASP A 417 -4.32 25.54 21.36
N SER A 418 -5.29 26.08 22.08
CA SER A 418 -5.73 25.59 23.40
C SER A 418 -6.27 24.15 23.42
N SER A 419 -6.51 23.53 22.26
CA SER A 419 -7.09 22.19 22.12
C SER A 419 -6.44 21.31 21.03
N HIS A 420 -5.85 21.90 19.99
CA HIS A 420 -5.45 21.18 18.77
C HIS A 420 -3.92 21.02 18.62
N PRO A 421 -3.42 19.85 18.18
CA PRO A 421 -2.01 19.62 17.87
C PRO A 421 -1.40 20.52 16.78
N THR A 422 -0.07 20.64 16.79
CA THR A 422 0.72 21.20 15.67
C THR A 422 0.80 20.23 14.49
N GLU A 423 1.16 20.74 13.30
CA GLU A 423 1.38 19.91 12.10
C GLU A 423 2.38 18.78 12.36
N LEU A 424 3.46 19.07 13.11
CA LEU A 424 4.47 18.06 13.47
C LEU A 424 3.86 16.93 14.30
N ALA A 425 2.98 17.26 15.26
CA ALA A 425 2.26 16.28 16.05
C ALA A 425 1.25 15.49 15.20
N TYR A 426 0.48 16.16 14.33
CA TYR A 426 -0.44 15.50 13.41
C TYR A 426 0.26 14.56 12.43
N ARG A 427 1.47 14.88 11.95
CA ARG A 427 2.29 13.98 11.14
C ARG A 427 2.63 12.70 11.90
N GLN A 428 3.18 12.83 13.12
CA GLN A 428 3.51 11.67 13.93
C GLN A 428 2.28 10.82 14.27
N PHE A 429 1.10 11.43 14.44
CA PHE A 429 -0.16 10.71 14.62
C PHE A 429 -0.60 9.99 13.35
N ALA A 430 -0.44 10.59 12.17
CA ALA A 430 -0.73 9.95 10.90
C ALA A 430 0.21 8.77 10.63
N GLU A 431 1.52 8.90 10.91
CA GLU A 431 2.49 7.80 10.85
C GLU A 431 2.06 6.61 11.74
N MET A 432 1.74 6.89 13.01
CA MET A 432 1.26 5.90 13.97
C MET A 432 -0.09 5.26 13.58
N PHE A 433 -0.95 5.97 12.86
CA PHE A 433 -2.21 5.45 12.35
C PHE A 433 -2.02 4.64 11.06
N TRP A 434 -1.07 5.03 10.22
CA TRP A 434 -0.74 4.39 8.95
C TRP A 434 -0.05 3.05 9.11
N GLU A 435 1.11 3.04 9.77
CA GLU A 435 2.01 1.88 9.87
C GLU A 435 2.24 1.38 11.31
N GLY A 436 1.61 2.01 12.30
CA GLY A 436 1.76 1.62 13.71
C GLY A 436 1.42 0.15 13.99
N ASP A 437 2.07 -0.39 15.01
CA ASP A 437 1.86 -1.77 15.46
C ASP A 437 0.54 -1.95 16.24
N TYR A 438 0.22 -3.22 16.54
CA TYR A 438 -1.02 -3.62 17.21
C TYR A 438 -1.17 -3.09 18.66
N MET A 439 -0.12 -2.54 19.26
CA MET A 439 -0.20 -1.89 20.58
C MET A 439 -0.69 -0.43 20.47
N VAL A 440 -0.61 0.15 19.27
CA VAL A 440 -0.98 1.54 18.98
C VAL A 440 -2.26 1.62 18.15
N THR A 441 -2.37 0.79 17.11
CA THR A 441 -3.48 0.79 16.16
C THR A 441 -3.91 -0.65 15.87
N ALA A 442 -5.15 -1.01 16.22
CA ALA A 442 -5.62 -2.39 16.21
C ALA A 442 -7.07 -2.56 15.72
N PRO A 443 -7.46 -3.74 15.19
CA PRO A 443 -6.63 -4.92 14.89
C PRO A 443 -5.77 -4.75 13.63
N TYR A 444 -6.13 -3.81 12.76
CA TYR A 444 -5.34 -3.40 11.58
C TYR A 444 -4.82 -1.96 11.76
N ASN A 445 -3.79 -1.58 11.01
CA ASN A 445 -3.43 -0.19 10.77
C ASN A 445 -4.01 0.29 9.42
N LEU A 446 -3.91 1.58 9.10
CA LEU A 446 -4.52 2.08 7.85
C LEU A 446 -3.83 1.48 6.61
N GLN A 447 -2.52 1.30 6.59
CA GLN A 447 -1.83 0.68 5.45
C GLN A 447 -2.48 -0.66 5.08
N ALA A 448 -2.75 -1.53 6.07
CA ALA A 448 -3.46 -2.79 5.84
C ALA A 448 -4.89 -2.59 5.28
N LEU A 449 -5.60 -1.52 5.65
CA LEU A 449 -6.91 -1.18 5.06
C LEU A 449 -6.79 -0.71 3.60
N PHE A 450 -5.74 0.03 3.24
CA PHE A 450 -5.50 0.45 1.86
C PHE A 450 -5.07 -0.73 0.98
N GLU A 451 -4.22 -1.63 1.50
CA GLU A 451 -3.76 -2.84 0.80
C GLU A 451 -4.82 -3.94 0.69
N ALA A 452 -5.79 -3.98 1.60
CA ALA A 452 -6.86 -4.98 1.63
C ALA A 452 -7.67 -5.01 0.32
N MET A 453 -7.44 -6.06 -0.47
CA MET A 453 -8.19 -6.34 -1.68
C MET A 453 -9.58 -6.87 -1.34
N THR A 454 -10.62 -6.14 -1.75
CA THR A 454 -11.99 -6.67 -1.82
C THR A 454 -12.05 -7.77 -2.87
N VAL A 455 -11.92 -9.03 -2.44
CA VAL A 455 -12.23 -10.18 -3.28
C VAL A 455 -13.74 -10.20 -3.46
N ALA A 456 -14.22 -9.72 -4.61
CA ALA A 456 -15.60 -9.89 -5.01
C ALA A 456 -15.94 -11.39 -4.99
N SER A 457 -17.07 -11.75 -4.35
CA SER A 457 -17.46 -13.13 -4.07
C SER A 457 -17.91 -13.89 -5.32
N SER A 458 -16.98 -14.25 -6.19
CA SER A 458 -17.17 -15.38 -7.09
C SER A 458 -16.92 -16.68 -6.30
N ASN A 459 -17.91 -17.57 -6.28
CA ASN A 459 -17.82 -18.86 -5.59
C ASN A 459 -16.68 -19.71 -6.20
N SER A 460 -15.50 -19.65 -5.58
CA SER A 460 -14.33 -20.48 -5.89
C SER A 460 -13.43 -20.49 -4.65
N GLY A 461 -13.51 -21.57 -3.87
CA GLY A 461 -12.88 -21.64 -2.56
C GLY A 461 -11.36 -21.54 -2.63
N PHE A 462 -10.79 -20.53 -1.97
CA PHE A 462 -9.35 -20.42 -1.77
C PHE A 462 -8.90 -21.30 -0.60
N ILE A 463 -8.19 -22.38 -0.92
CA ILE A 463 -7.47 -23.19 0.07
C ILE A 463 -6.11 -22.54 0.32
N VAL A 464 -5.86 -22.10 1.56
CA VAL A 464 -4.54 -21.66 2.00
C VAL A 464 -3.68 -22.91 2.23
N ILE A 465 -2.70 -23.15 1.36
CA ILE A 465 -1.75 -24.26 1.50
C ILE A 465 -0.47 -23.77 2.19
N ILE A 466 -0.29 -24.13 3.45
CA ILE A 466 1.00 -24.03 4.14
C ILE A 466 1.85 -25.23 3.72
N VAL A 467 2.93 -24.98 2.98
CA VAL A 467 3.83 -26.03 2.48
C VAL A 467 4.90 -26.37 3.52
N LEU A 468 4.84 -27.60 4.03
CA LEU A 468 5.90 -28.24 4.84
C LEU A 468 6.43 -29.45 4.06
N CYS A 469 7.69 -29.40 3.62
CA CYS A 469 8.27 -30.36 2.68
C CYS A 469 8.75 -31.67 3.32
N LEU A 470 8.21 -32.83 2.90
CA LEU A 470 8.80 -34.19 3.01
C LEU A 470 8.31 -35.09 1.83
N SER A 471 9.06 -36.16 1.48
CA SER A 471 9.05 -36.79 0.11
C SER A 471 8.99 -38.36 0.06
N ILE A 472 8.79 -38.95 -1.15
CA ILE A 472 8.96 -40.39 -1.64
C ILE A 472 7.74 -41.36 -1.38
N PRO A 473 7.51 -42.54 -2.08
CA PRO A 473 6.20 -43.31 -2.39
C PRO A 473 5.10 -43.27 -3.56
N THR A 474 5.33 -43.00 -4.87
CA THR A 474 4.64 -43.43 -6.17
C THR A 474 3.12 -43.52 -6.56
N GLY A 475 2.78 -42.93 -7.73
CA GLY A 475 2.47 -43.65 -9.00
C GLY A 475 1.02 -43.87 -9.53
N SER A 476 0.60 -43.15 -10.59
CA SER A 476 -0.28 -43.68 -11.66
C SER A 476 -0.23 -42.83 -12.95
N GLN A 477 -0.62 -43.39 -14.10
CA GLN A 477 -0.76 -42.66 -15.37
C GLN A 477 -2.12 -41.93 -15.40
N ALA A 478 -2.11 -40.61 -15.62
CA ALA A 478 -3.31 -39.84 -15.93
C ALA A 478 -3.34 -39.45 -17.42
N HIS A 479 -4.48 -39.68 -18.06
CA HIS A 479 -4.75 -39.22 -19.42
C HIS A 479 -4.78 -37.68 -19.47
N PHE A 480 -4.17 -37.08 -20.49
CA PHE A 480 -4.18 -35.63 -20.69
C PHE A 480 -5.55 -35.15 -21.18
N ASN A 481 -6.00 -34.04 -20.59
CA ASN A 481 -7.14 -33.27 -21.10
C ASN A 481 -6.71 -32.45 -22.34
N LYS A 482 -7.63 -32.21 -23.26
CA LYS A 482 -7.33 -32.01 -24.69
C LYS A 482 -6.92 -30.59 -25.11
N HIS A 483 -6.46 -29.74 -24.19
CA HIS A 483 -6.22 -28.30 -24.44
C HIS A 483 -4.96 -27.80 -23.71
N THR A 484 -3.79 -27.98 -24.31
CA THR A 484 -2.53 -27.38 -23.86
C THR A 484 -1.82 -26.79 -25.08
N ALA A 485 -1.40 -25.53 -24.96
CA ALA A 485 -0.69 -24.79 -26.00
C ALA A 485 0.38 -23.91 -25.34
N LEU A 486 1.51 -23.70 -26.01
CA LEU A 486 2.65 -22.94 -25.51
C LEU A 486 2.94 -21.74 -26.42
N PHE A 487 2.55 -20.55 -25.97
CA PHE A 487 2.89 -19.30 -26.62
C PHE A 487 4.18 -18.74 -26.00
N VAL A 488 5.14 -18.35 -26.85
CA VAL A 488 6.48 -17.94 -26.41
C VAL A 488 6.73 -16.50 -26.81
N PHE A 489 7.22 -15.69 -25.87
CA PHE A 489 7.66 -14.31 -26.08
C PHE A 489 9.04 -14.14 -25.41
N GLY A 490 9.85 -13.19 -25.88
CA GLY A 490 11.18 -12.92 -25.33
C GLY A 490 12.19 -12.49 -26.40
N ASP A 491 13.45 -12.40 -25.98
CA ASP A 491 14.59 -12.05 -26.83
C ASP A 491 15.22 -13.29 -27.53
N SER A 492 16.50 -13.17 -27.91
CA SER A 492 17.31 -14.20 -28.54
C SER A 492 17.36 -15.54 -27.79
N LEU A 493 17.24 -15.54 -26.47
CA LEU A 493 17.18 -16.76 -25.65
C LEU A 493 15.93 -17.63 -25.95
N PHE A 494 14.90 -17.04 -26.55
CA PHE A 494 13.61 -17.67 -26.82
C PHE A 494 13.26 -17.70 -28.32
N ASP A 495 13.90 -16.89 -29.17
CA ASP A 495 13.66 -16.80 -30.62
C ASP A 495 13.94 -18.11 -31.37
N ALA A 496 12.88 -18.83 -31.77
CA ALA A 496 12.99 -20.07 -32.53
C ALA A 496 13.34 -19.88 -34.02
N GLY A 497 13.40 -18.63 -34.51
CA GLY A 497 13.71 -18.30 -35.89
C GLY A 497 12.89 -17.17 -36.52
N ASN A 498 12.16 -16.37 -35.75
CA ASN A 498 11.34 -15.27 -36.27
C ASN A 498 12.20 -14.25 -37.01
N ASN A 499 13.38 -13.93 -36.47
CA ASN A 499 14.26 -12.94 -37.04
C ASN A 499 14.80 -13.27 -38.45
N ASN A 500 14.75 -14.52 -38.89
CA ASN A 500 15.07 -14.88 -40.28
C ASN A 500 14.05 -14.35 -41.29
N PHE A 501 12.85 -14.00 -40.83
CA PHE A 501 11.72 -13.52 -41.64
C PHE A 501 11.46 -12.02 -41.45
N ILE A 502 12.25 -11.34 -40.60
CA ILE A 502 12.21 -9.89 -40.39
C ILE A 502 13.35 -9.25 -41.19
N LYS A 503 13.12 -8.07 -41.77
CA LYS A 503 14.12 -7.30 -42.51
C LYS A 503 15.05 -6.55 -41.54
N THR A 504 15.94 -7.30 -40.88
CA THR A 504 16.96 -6.82 -39.93
C THR A 504 18.36 -6.77 -40.56
N ILE A 505 19.35 -6.22 -39.84
CA ILE A 505 20.76 -6.37 -40.21
C ILE A 505 21.28 -7.79 -39.89
N PRO A 506 22.22 -8.37 -40.66
CA PRO A 506 22.57 -9.80 -40.58
C PRO A 506 23.03 -10.34 -39.22
N VAL A 507 23.52 -9.47 -38.32
CA VAL A 507 23.91 -9.85 -36.95
C VAL A 507 22.71 -10.31 -36.09
N PHE A 508 21.48 -9.94 -36.48
CA PHE A 508 20.26 -10.39 -35.82
C PHE A 508 19.63 -11.62 -36.49
N GLN A 509 20.36 -12.36 -37.34
CA GLN A 509 19.94 -13.67 -37.87
C GLN A 509 20.87 -14.77 -37.36
N ALA A 510 20.33 -15.98 -37.17
CA ALA A 510 21.06 -17.16 -36.67
C ALA A 510 20.78 -18.41 -37.54
N ASN A 511 20.74 -18.20 -38.86
CA ASN A 511 20.53 -19.22 -39.90
C ASN A 511 21.84 -19.81 -40.46
N PHE A 512 22.93 -19.74 -39.68
CA PHE A 512 24.26 -20.22 -40.06
C PHE A 512 24.99 -20.87 -38.88
N LEU A 513 25.95 -21.76 -39.15
CA LEU A 513 26.74 -22.42 -38.10
C LEU A 513 27.59 -21.42 -37.30
N PRO A 514 27.73 -21.57 -35.97
CA PRO A 514 27.41 -22.75 -35.16
C PRO A 514 25.98 -22.81 -34.61
N TYR A 515 25.11 -21.86 -34.97
CA TYR A 515 23.73 -21.84 -34.48
C TYR A 515 22.96 -23.07 -35.00
N GLY A 516 22.19 -23.72 -34.12
CA GLY A 516 21.44 -24.93 -34.42
C GLY A 516 22.24 -26.20 -34.73
N GLU A 517 23.57 -26.22 -34.57
CA GLU A 517 24.45 -27.36 -34.91
C GLU A 517 24.02 -28.72 -34.30
N SER A 518 23.49 -28.70 -33.08
CA SER A 518 22.96 -29.87 -32.34
C SER A 518 21.44 -29.97 -32.34
N TYR A 519 20.75 -29.15 -33.15
CA TYR A 519 19.29 -29.24 -33.34
C TYR A 519 18.96 -30.24 -34.46
N PRO A 520 17.80 -30.95 -34.44
CA PRO A 520 17.52 -32.02 -35.42
C PRO A 520 17.31 -31.59 -36.88
N ILE A 521 17.33 -30.30 -37.18
CA ILE A 521 17.11 -29.71 -38.51
C ILE A 521 18.10 -28.54 -38.72
N PRO A 522 18.38 -28.13 -39.98
CA PRO A 522 19.33 -27.07 -40.29
C PRO A 522 19.08 -25.75 -39.53
N PRO A 523 20.09 -24.88 -39.36
CA PRO A 523 20.03 -23.69 -38.51
C PRO A 523 18.76 -22.84 -38.71
N THR A 524 17.82 -22.92 -37.76
CA THR A 524 16.47 -22.34 -37.96
C THR A 524 16.37 -20.86 -37.60
N GLY A 525 17.46 -20.19 -37.23
CA GLY A 525 17.43 -18.84 -36.64
C GLY A 525 17.46 -18.80 -35.11
N ARG A 526 17.86 -19.90 -34.46
CA ARG A 526 17.95 -20.03 -33.00
C ARG A 526 19.29 -19.51 -32.50
N PHE A 527 19.31 -18.59 -31.53
CA PHE A 527 20.55 -18.07 -30.93
C PHE A 527 21.16 -19.02 -29.87
N SER A 528 21.19 -20.30 -30.22
CA SER A 528 21.76 -21.41 -29.45
C SER A 528 22.39 -22.38 -30.44
N ASN A 529 23.38 -23.17 -30.02
CA ASN A 529 23.89 -24.27 -30.83
C ASN A 529 22.92 -25.47 -30.90
N GLY A 530 21.72 -25.40 -30.31
CA GLY A 530 20.79 -26.53 -30.24
C GLY A 530 19.38 -26.12 -29.83
N ARG A 531 18.80 -26.87 -28.90
CA ARG A 531 17.49 -26.58 -28.30
C ARG A 531 17.53 -25.25 -27.53
N LEU A 532 16.41 -24.54 -27.53
CA LEU A 532 16.13 -23.37 -26.69
C LEU A 532 15.25 -23.75 -25.51
N ILE A 533 15.12 -22.84 -24.54
CA ILE A 533 14.26 -23.00 -23.36
C ILE A 533 12.83 -23.45 -23.74
N PRO A 534 12.16 -22.89 -24.78
CA PRO A 534 10.85 -23.36 -25.24
C PRO A 534 10.78 -24.82 -25.68
N ASP A 535 11.82 -25.40 -26.28
CA ASP A 535 11.76 -26.81 -26.73
C ASP A 535 11.70 -27.76 -25.54
N PHE A 536 12.42 -27.45 -24.45
CA PHE A 536 12.38 -28.23 -23.22
C PHE A 536 11.03 -28.08 -22.49
N ILE A 537 10.44 -26.88 -22.50
CA ILE A 537 9.10 -26.65 -21.96
C ILE A 537 8.05 -27.41 -22.79
N ALA A 538 8.14 -27.38 -24.12
CA ALA A 538 7.27 -28.13 -25.01
C ALA A 538 7.38 -29.65 -24.78
N GLU A 539 8.61 -30.18 -24.72
CA GLU A 539 8.88 -31.60 -24.42
C GLU A 539 8.29 -32.03 -23.07
N TYR A 540 8.48 -31.21 -22.03
CA TYR A 540 7.90 -31.47 -20.70
C TYR A 540 6.35 -31.43 -20.70
N ALA A 541 5.78 -30.48 -21.44
CA ALA A 541 4.33 -30.35 -21.65
C ALA A 541 3.73 -31.38 -22.64
N ARG A 542 4.57 -32.24 -23.24
CA ARG A 542 4.20 -33.20 -24.32
C ARG A 542 3.61 -32.52 -25.57
N LEU A 543 4.05 -31.31 -25.85
CA LEU A 543 3.73 -30.56 -27.06
C LEU A 543 4.75 -30.84 -28.17
N PRO A 544 4.38 -30.66 -29.46
CA PRO A 544 5.37 -30.56 -30.52
C PRO A 544 6.30 -29.33 -30.32
N PRO A 545 7.48 -29.29 -30.96
CA PRO A 545 8.33 -28.10 -30.96
C PRO A 545 7.55 -26.87 -31.45
N ILE A 546 7.66 -25.76 -30.73
CA ILE A 546 6.85 -24.57 -31.02
C ILE A 546 7.46 -23.79 -32.19
N PRO A 547 6.73 -23.64 -33.32
CA PRO A 547 7.25 -22.98 -34.52
C PRO A 547 7.34 -21.46 -34.34
N PRO A 548 8.30 -20.78 -35.00
CA PRO A 548 8.32 -19.32 -35.08
C PRO A 548 7.11 -18.81 -35.87
N TYR A 549 6.42 -17.81 -35.32
CA TYR A 549 5.20 -17.20 -35.86
C TYR A 549 5.36 -16.69 -37.29
N LEU A 550 6.52 -16.11 -37.62
CA LEU A 550 6.78 -15.55 -38.94
C LEU A 550 7.19 -16.59 -40.00
N ALA A 551 7.29 -17.88 -39.65
CA ALA A 551 7.62 -18.92 -40.61
C ALA A 551 6.45 -19.21 -41.58
N PRO A 552 6.72 -19.30 -42.91
CA PRO A 552 5.70 -19.66 -43.89
C PRO A 552 5.00 -20.99 -43.57
N GLY A 553 3.66 -20.97 -43.56
CA GLY A 553 2.83 -22.15 -43.29
C GLY A 553 2.41 -22.35 -41.83
N ASN A 554 2.86 -21.50 -40.89
CA ASN A 554 2.49 -21.57 -39.48
C ASN A 554 1.13 -20.90 -39.19
N THR A 555 0.03 -21.51 -39.67
CA THR A 555 -1.34 -20.95 -39.52
C THR A 555 -2.20 -21.61 -38.45
N GLU A 556 -1.81 -22.77 -37.90
CA GLU A 556 -2.53 -23.44 -36.82
C GLU A 556 -1.87 -23.20 -35.45
N LEU A 557 -2.47 -22.34 -34.64
CA LEU A 557 -2.02 -22.04 -33.28
C LEU A 557 -2.41 -23.12 -32.24
N THR A 558 -2.84 -24.30 -32.70
CA THR A 558 -3.46 -25.38 -31.90
C THR A 558 -2.60 -25.85 -30.72
N TYR A 559 -1.28 -25.80 -30.87
CA TYR A 559 -0.30 -26.17 -29.83
C TYR A 559 0.55 -24.97 -29.35
N GLY A 560 0.21 -23.76 -29.80
CA GLY A 560 0.95 -22.53 -29.53
C GLY A 560 1.93 -22.13 -30.64
N THR A 561 2.50 -20.92 -30.54
CA THR A 561 3.48 -20.38 -31.49
C THR A 561 4.51 -19.50 -30.77
N ASN A 562 5.66 -19.28 -31.41
CA ASN A 562 6.74 -18.49 -30.85
C ASN A 562 6.81 -17.11 -31.51
N PHE A 563 6.67 -16.05 -30.71
CA PHE A 563 6.74 -14.64 -31.09
C PHE A 563 8.05 -13.95 -30.64
N ALA A 564 8.96 -14.67 -29.98
CA ALA A 564 10.22 -14.11 -29.49
C ALA A 564 11.10 -13.61 -30.65
N SER A 565 11.79 -12.50 -30.46
CA SER A 565 12.55 -11.81 -31.51
C SER A 565 13.88 -11.30 -30.99
N THR A 566 14.95 -11.68 -31.65
CA THR A 566 16.31 -11.29 -31.27
C THR A 566 16.52 -9.77 -31.45
N GLY A 567 16.90 -9.10 -30.36
CA GLY A 567 17.09 -7.65 -30.34
C GLY A 567 15.91 -6.85 -29.79
N SER A 568 14.82 -7.50 -29.38
CA SER A 568 13.67 -6.83 -28.74
C SER A 568 14.06 -6.17 -27.40
N GLY A 569 13.83 -4.86 -27.28
CA GLY A 569 14.02 -4.10 -26.05
C GLY A 569 12.71 -3.87 -25.28
N ALA A 570 12.83 -3.41 -24.03
CA ALA A 570 11.67 -3.05 -23.20
C ALA A 570 11.13 -1.62 -23.48
N LEU A 571 11.84 -0.83 -24.28
CA LEU A 571 11.46 0.54 -24.66
C LEU A 571 11.19 0.62 -26.16
N ILE A 572 10.20 1.40 -26.57
CA ILE A 572 9.85 1.61 -27.99
C ILE A 572 11.06 2.13 -28.80
N ASP A 573 11.89 2.98 -28.18
CA ASP A 573 13.06 3.57 -28.82
C ASP A 573 14.24 2.61 -28.99
N THR A 574 14.28 1.48 -28.27
CA THR A 574 15.33 0.45 -28.47
C THR A 574 15.16 -0.33 -29.77
N ASP A 575 13.92 -0.58 -30.20
CA ASP A 575 13.64 -1.37 -31.42
C ASP A 575 13.72 -0.53 -32.70
N ALA A 576 13.44 0.77 -32.59
CA ALA A 576 13.30 1.72 -33.69
C ALA A 576 14.55 1.87 -34.58
N GLY A 577 15.74 1.54 -34.05
CA GLY A 577 17.01 1.62 -34.79
C GLY A 577 17.38 0.38 -35.61
N PHE A 578 16.82 -0.80 -35.31
CA PHE A 578 17.40 -2.07 -35.77
C PHE A 578 16.42 -3.13 -36.31
N VAL A 579 15.13 -3.08 -35.95
CA VAL A 579 14.15 -4.14 -36.28
C VAL A 579 12.97 -3.63 -37.14
N CYS A 580 12.73 -2.32 -37.20
CA CYS A 580 11.53 -1.74 -37.82
C CYS A 580 11.67 -1.34 -39.31
N ILE A 581 11.36 -2.24 -40.25
CA ILE A 581 11.16 -1.87 -41.68
C ILE A 581 9.84 -2.46 -42.28
N HIS A 582 8.86 -2.84 -41.44
CA HIS A 582 7.51 -3.18 -41.92
C HIS A 582 6.41 -2.78 -40.90
N PRO A 583 5.24 -2.27 -41.33
CA PRO A 583 4.25 -1.68 -40.41
C PRO A 583 3.64 -2.65 -39.37
N PHE A 584 3.75 -3.96 -39.58
CA PHE A 584 3.21 -4.97 -38.66
C PHE A 584 4.09 -5.23 -37.43
N SER A 585 5.40 -4.97 -37.46
CA SER A 585 6.25 -5.13 -36.26
C SER A 585 5.91 -4.12 -35.17
N CYS A 586 5.43 -2.92 -35.53
CA CYS A 586 5.00 -1.91 -34.56
C CYS A 586 3.68 -2.26 -33.84
N TYR A 587 2.95 -3.29 -34.26
CA TYR A 587 1.67 -3.66 -33.64
C TYR A 587 1.83 -4.51 -32.37
N LEU A 588 2.97 -5.19 -32.18
CA LEU A 588 3.24 -5.97 -30.96
C LEU A 588 3.50 -5.07 -29.74
N THR A 589 4.15 -3.92 -29.93
CA THR A 589 4.31 -2.90 -28.88
C THR A 589 3.02 -2.10 -28.65
N LYS A 590 2.13 -2.00 -29.66
CA LYS A 590 0.89 -1.23 -29.55
C LYS A 590 -0.21 -1.95 -28.73
N PHE A 591 -0.21 -3.28 -28.72
CA PHE A 591 -1.15 -4.10 -27.92
C PHE A 591 -0.97 -4.02 -26.40
N ILE A 592 -0.04 -3.18 -25.91
CA ILE A 592 0.28 -3.00 -24.48
C ILE A 592 -0.02 -1.56 -24.01
N VAL A 593 -0.40 -0.64 -24.92
CA VAL A 593 -0.53 0.80 -24.62
C VAL A 593 -1.94 1.37 -24.91
N ASP A 594 -2.70 0.78 -25.85
CA ASP A 594 -4.08 1.19 -26.17
C ASP A 594 -5.07 0.00 -26.03
N ASP A 595 -5.39 -0.41 -24.80
CA ASP A 595 -6.70 -0.97 -24.35
C ASP A 595 -6.71 -1.18 -22.81
#